data_AF-A0AAJ2TX55-F1
#
_entry.id   AF-A0AAJ2TX55-F1
#
_cell.length_a   1.000
_cell.length_b   1.000
_cell.length_c   1.000
_cell.angle_alpha   90.00
_cell.angle_beta   90.00
_cell.angle_gamma   90.00
#
_symmetry.space_group_name_H-M   'P 1'
#
loop_
_entity.id
_entity.type
_entity.pdbx_description
1 polymer ?
#
loop_
_entity_poly.entity_id
_entity_poly.type
_entity_poly.pdbx_seq_one_letter_code
_entity_poly.pdbx_strand_id
1 'polypeptide(L)'
;MSNAQLNQIPSIELQLFKWISLVEADEIPDCVELKRAGSRIWIKHARQVLAGLGDDVPVLTLSSIQLNPRLKGRGWLTEFIELCDTLIPWPALFVERVQNPRLPTFLRRKGFIELQHANFYRPSKAWRARHGWSPDQALAAQQQADRAHVRPLWENPDAIAHFIARKKEKPR
;
A
#
# COMPACT_ATOMS: atom_id res chain seq x y z
N MET A 1 -20.40 -8.16 10.94
CA MET A 1 -20.65 -6.73 11.31
C MET A 1 -20.69 -5.90 10.04
N SER A 2 -21.47 -4.81 9.94
CA SER A 2 -21.49 -3.95 8.74
C SER A 2 -20.51 -2.77 8.84
N ASN A 3 -20.10 -2.22 7.69
CA ASN A 3 -19.28 -1.01 7.63
C ASN A 3 -19.93 0.19 8.36
N ALA A 4 -21.27 0.26 8.38
CA ALA A 4 -21.98 1.31 9.11
C ALA A 4 -21.80 1.17 10.64
N GLN A 5 -21.87 -0.06 11.16
CA GLN A 5 -21.61 -0.35 12.57
C GLN A 5 -20.16 -0.07 12.93
N LEU A 6 -19.20 -0.39 12.06
CA LEU A 6 -17.78 -0.11 12.31
C LEU A 6 -17.57 1.39 12.50
N ASN A 7 -18.18 2.21 11.65
CA ASN A 7 -18.04 3.68 11.69
C ASN A 7 -18.71 4.37 12.89
N GLN A 8 -19.47 3.64 13.71
CA GLN A 8 -19.95 4.15 15.00
C GLN A 8 -18.84 4.16 16.07
N ILE A 9 -17.77 3.38 15.89
CA ILE A 9 -16.62 3.34 16.81
C ILE A 9 -15.92 4.72 16.82
N PRO A 10 -15.60 5.28 18.01
CA PRO A 10 -15.28 6.69 18.15
C PRO A 10 -13.87 7.13 17.72
N SER A 11 -13.10 6.31 17.01
CA SER A 11 -11.81 6.70 16.41
C SER A 11 -11.45 5.85 15.19
N ILE A 12 -10.63 6.36 14.27
CA ILE A 12 -10.18 5.61 13.09
C ILE A 12 -9.29 4.43 13.52
N GLU A 13 -8.51 4.62 14.58
CA GLU A 13 -7.58 3.66 15.14
C GLU A 13 -8.31 2.44 15.73
N LEU A 14 -9.41 2.67 16.46
CA LEU A 14 -10.24 1.58 16.99
C LEU A 14 -11.06 0.91 15.87
N GLN A 15 -11.50 1.67 14.87
CA GLN A 15 -12.12 1.10 13.67
C GLN A 15 -11.15 0.17 12.93
N LEU A 16 -9.89 0.59 12.75
CA LEU A 16 -8.84 -0.23 12.15
C LEU A 16 -8.62 -1.52 12.94
N PHE A 17 -8.38 -1.42 14.25
CA PHE A 17 -8.16 -2.58 15.11
C PHE A 17 -9.33 -3.57 15.01
N LYS A 18 -10.57 -3.09 15.14
CA LYS A 18 -11.75 -3.95 15.07
C LYS A 18 -11.91 -4.57 13.68
N TRP A 19 -11.67 -3.82 12.61
CA TRP A 19 -11.77 -4.35 11.25
C TRP A 19 -10.73 -5.43 10.99
N ILE A 20 -9.47 -5.25 11.39
CA ILE A 20 -8.43 -6.28 11.28
C ILE A 20 -8.89 -7.58 11.95
N SER A 21 -9.38 -7.51 13.20
CA SER A 21 -9.85 -8.70 13.92
C SER A 21 -11.03 -9.40 13.23
N LEU A 22 -11.92 -8.65 12.58
CA LEU A 22 -13.07 -9.20 11.88
C LEU A 22 -12.69 -9.81 10.52
N VAL A 23 -11.72 -9.23 9.82
CA VAL A 23 -11.21 -9.78 8.56
C VAL A 23 -10.47 -11.09 8.80
N GLU A 24 -9.65 -11.18 9.84
CA GLU A 24 -8.98 -12.45 10.21
C GLU A 24 -9.97 -13.56 10.59
N ALA A 25 -11.18 -13.20 11.02
CA ALA A 25 -12.25 -14.13 11.35
C ALA A 25 -13.25 -14.37 10.20
N ASP A 26 -13.01 -13.80 9.02
CA ASP A 26 -13.91 -13.84 7.86
C ASP A 26 -15.34 -13.33 8.17
N GLU A 27 -15.49 -12.39 9.11
CA GLU A 27 -16.78 -11.87 9.60
C GLU A 27 -17.23 -10.55 8.94
N ILE A 28 -16.39 -9.99 8.07
CA ILE A 28 -16.61 -8.72 7.37
C ILE A 28 -15.88 -8.72 6.02
N PRO A 29 -16.32 -7.92 5.02
CA PRO A 29 -15.57 -7.75 3.79
C PRO A 29 -14.12 -7.30 4.01
N ASP A 30 -13.27 -7.75 3.10
CA ASP A 30 -11.84 -7.44 3.02
C ASP A 30 -11.54 -5.99 2.63
N CYS A 31 -12.52 -5.10 2.56
CA CYS A 31 -12.33 -3.68 2.29
C CYS A 31 -13.33 -2.80 3.04
N VAL A 32 -12.87 -1.63 3.49
CA VAL A 32 -13.70 -0.68 4.25
C VAL A 32 -13.19 0.76 4.11
N GLU A 33 -14.12 1.71 4.19
CA GLU A 33 -13.82 3.11 4.47
C GLU A 33 -13.90 3.37 5.98
N LEU A 34 -12.77 3.65 6.61
CA LEU A 34 -12.69 4.14 7.98
C LEU A 34 -12.98 5.65 7.99
N LYS A 35 -13.88 6.11 8.85
CA LYS A 35 -14.30 7.51 8.85
C LYS A 35 -14.61 8.05 10.24
N ARG A 36 -14.02 9.20 10.55
CA ARG A 36 -14.25 9.96 11.80
C ARG A 36 -13.82 11.41 11.63
N ALA A 37 -14.58 12.33 12.23
CA ALA A 37 -14.20 13.75 12.39
C ALA A 37 -13.69 14.43 11.10
N GLY A 38 -14.29 14.15 9.94
CA GLY A 38 -13.90 14.73 8.65
C GLY A 38 -12.66 14.09 8.00
N SER A 39 -12.11 13.02 8.57
CA SER A 39 -11.10 12.16 7.95
C SER A 39 -11.75 10.89 7.39
N ARG A 40 -11.21 10.41 6.27
CA ARG A 40 -11.63 9.19 5.56
C ARG A 40 -10.41 8.44 5.05
N ILE A 41 -10.37 7.13 5.26
CA ILE A 41 -9.28 6.27 4.81
C ILE A 41 -9.90 5.01 4.23
N TRP A 42 -9.61 4.74 2.96
CA TRP A 42 -9.97 3.47 2.35
C TRP A 42 -8.87 2.45 2.65
N ILE A 43 -9.25 1.30 3.19
CA ILE A 43 -8.32 0.20 3.43
C ILE A 43 -8.86 -1.10 2.84
N LYS A 44 -7.96 -2.02 2.52
CA LYS A 44 -8.31 -3.37 2.09
C LYS A 44 -7.26 -4.39 2.49
N HIS A 45 -7.68 -5.61 2.73
CA HIS A 45 -6.83 -6.79 2.77
C HIS A 45 -6.74 -7.31 1.33
N ALA A 46 -5.53 -7.40 0.79
CA ALA A 46 -5.31 -7.78 -0.60
C ALA A 46 -4.06 -8.64 -0.71
N ARG A 47 -3.87 -9.27 -1.88
CA ARG A 47 -2.64 -10.01 -2.21
C ARG A 47 -1.84 -9.23 -3.24
N GLN A 48 -0.52 -9.15 -3.05
CA GLN A 48 0.39 -8.38 -3.89
C GLN A 48 1.66 -9.16 -4.22
N VAL A 49 2.23 -8.88 -5.39
CA VAL A 49 3.61 -9.25 -5.73
C VAL A 49 4.54 -8.23 -5.10
N LEU A 50 5.40 -8.67 -4.17
CA LEU A 50 6.30 -7.81 -3.42
C LEU A 50 7.74 -8.31 -3.56
N ALA A 51 8.61 -7.43 -4.08
CA ALA A 51 10.03 -7.72 -4.20
C ALA A 51 10.61 -8.19 -2.85
N GLY A 52 11.48 -9.20 -2.86
CA GLY A 52 12.06 -9.78 -1.63
C GLY A 52 11.09 -10.48 -0.66
N LEU A 53 9.77 -10.47 -0.89
CA LEU A 53 8.78 -11.16 -0.02
C LEU A 53 8.05 -12.29 -0.77
N GLY A 54 7.81 -12.15 -2.08
CA GLY A 54 7.22 -13.18 -2.93
C GLY A 54 6.11 -12.66 -3.85
N ASP A 55 5.53 -13.55 -4.63
CA ASP A 55 4.57 -13.20 -5.68
C ASP A 55 3.10 -13.14 -5.20
N ASP A 56 2.84 -13.61 -3.98
CA ASP A 56 1.47 -13.75 -3.49
C ASP A 56 1.38 -13.45 -1.98
N VAL A 57 1.63 -12.18 -1.63
CA VAL A 57 1.78 -11.74 -0.24
C VAL A 57 0.51 -11.05 0.25
N PRO A 58 -0.14 -11.54 1.33
CA PRO A 58 -1.27 -10.84 1.93
C PRO A 58 -0.79 -9.53 2.60
N VAL A 59 -1.54 -8.45 2.40
CA VAL A 59 -1.17 -7.11 2.87
C VAL A 59 -2.36 -6.32 3.37
N LEU A 60 -2.10 -5.41 4.31
CA LEU A 60 -2.97 -4.26 4.53
C LEU A 60 -2.62 -3.22 3.46
N THR A 61 -3.58 -2.86 2.61
CA THR A 61 -3.42 -1.76 1.66
C THR A 61 -4.11 -0.51 2.19
N LEU A 62 -3.36 0.59 2.24
CA LEU A 62 -3.87 1.93 2.48
C LEU A 62 -4.09 2.65 1.13
N SER A 63 -5.32 3.12 0.94
CA SER A 63 -5.77 3.78 -0.28
C SER A 63 -6.50 5.08 0.07
N SER A 64 -6.47 6.05 -0.85
CA SER A 64 -7.34 7.25 -0.80
C SER A 64 -7.47 7.89 0.60
N ILE A 65 -6.35 8.40 1.12
CA ILE A 65 -6.31 9.01 2.45
C ILE A 65 -6.74 10.47 2.36
N GLN A 66 -7.87 10.80 2.99
CA GLN A 66 -8.36 12.16 3.15
C GLN A 66 -8.32 12.52 4.64
N LEU A 67 -7.45 13.46 5.02
CA LEU A 67 -7.34 13.92 6.40
C LEU A 67 -8.06 15.23 6.60
N ASN A 68 -8.69 15.37 7.78
CA ASN A 68 -9.15 16.64 8.30
C ASN A 68 -7.99 17.68 8.20
N PRO A 69 -8.22 18.87 7.62
CA PRO A 69 -7.20 19.91 7.49
C PRO A 69 -6.45 20.22 8.80
N ARG A 70 -7.12 20.12 9.95
CA ARG A 70 -6.52 20.34 11.27
C ARG A 70 -5.44 19.32 11.64
N LEU A 71 -5.47 18.13 11.04
CA LEU A 71 -4.50 17.05 11.26
C LEU A 71 -3.36 17.07 10.23
N LYS A 72 -3.51 17.82 9.13
CA LYS A 72 -2.48 17.90 8.08
C LYS A 72 -1.21 18.54 8.64
N GLY A 73 -0.06 17.93 8.35
CA GLY A 73 1.25 18.42 8.80
C GLY A 73 1.55 18.22 10.28
N ARG A 74 0.68 17.57 11.06
CA ARG A 74 0.87 17.34 12.50
C ARG A 74 1.38 15.94 12.85
N GLY A 75 2.00 15.25 11.89
CA GLY A 75 2.52 13.89 12.09
C GLY A 75 1.45 12.79 12.17
N TRP A 76 0.16 13.11 12.11
CA TRP A 76 -0.92 12.11 12.26
C TRP A 76 -0.78 10.93 11.30
N LEU A 77 -0.47 11.18 10.01
CA LEU A 77 -0.29 10.11 9.03
C LEU A 77 0.90 9.22 9.38
N THR A 78 1.96 9.79 9.95
CA THR A 78 3.14 9.04 10.41
C THR A 78 2.73 8.06 11.49
N GLU A 79 2.09 8.56 12.56
CA GLU A 79 1.63 7.74 13.67
C GLU A 79 0.64 6.68 13.22
N PHE A 80 -0.27 7.02 12.31
CA PHE A 80 -1.23 6.08 11.76
C PHE A 80 -0.57 4.95 10.95
N ILE A 81 0.46 5.25 10.15
CA ILE A 81 1.23 4.23 9.42
C ILE A 81 1.99 3.31 10.39
N GLU A 82 2.61 3.86 11.43
CA GLU A 82 3.31 3.04 12.44
C GLU A 82 2.33 2.18 13.26
N LEU A 83 1.12 2.70 13.53
CA LEU A 83 0.05 1.92 14.14
C LEU A 83 -0.37 0.77 13.22
N CYS A 84 -0.61 1.03 11.94
CA CYS A 84 -0.92 -0.01 10.96
C CYS A 84 0.16 -1.09 10.97
N ASP A 85 1.42 -0.71 10.86
CA ASP A 85 2.57 -1.64 10.86
C ASP A 85 2.69 -2.47 12.15
N THR A 86 2.19 -1.95 13.27
CA THR A 86 2.18 -2.64 14.56
C THR A 86 1.00 -3.58 14.71
N LEU A 87 -0.18 -3.21 14.20
CA LEU A 87 -1.42 -3.96 14.39
C LEU A 87 -1.65 -5.07 13.36
N ILE A 88 -1.09 -4.94 12.16
CA ILE A 88 -1.39 -5.90 11.10
C ILE A 88 -0.79 -7.28 11.41
N PRO A 89 -1.59 -8.36 11.29
CA PRO A 89 -1.08 -9.72 11.40
C PRO A 89 -0.42 -10.18 10.09
N TRP A 90 -0.65 -9.46 9.00
CA TRP A 90 -0.16 -9.82 7.67
C TRP A 90 1.32 -9.47 7.44
N PRO A 91 1.99 -10.13 6.48
CA PRO A 91 3.40 -9.91 6.18
C PRO A 91 3.82 -8.48 5.81
N ALA A 92 2.94 -7.65 5.25
CA ALA A 92 3.32 -6.30 4.83
C ALA A 92 2.20 -5.27 4.85
N LEU A 93 2.61 -4.01 4.99
CA LEU A 93 1.81 -2.82 4.78
C LEU A 93 2.09 -2.26 3.39
N PHE A 94 1.03 -1.99 2.63
CA PHE A 94 1.09 -1.48 1.27
C PHE A 94 0.40 -0.11 1.20
N VAL A 95 0.99 0.84 0.49
CA VAL A 95 0.42 2.17 0.23
C VAL A 95 0.30 2.34 -1.27
N GLU A 96 -0.93 2.43 -1.77
CA GLU A 96 -1.18 2.43 -3.21
C GLU A 96 -1.33 3.83 -3.79
N ARG A 97 -0.80 4.00 -5.02
CA ARG A 97 -1.00 5.17 -5.89
C ARG A 97 -0.80 6.51 -5.18
N VAL A 98 0.37 6.69 -4.57
CA VAL A 98 0.70 7.91 -3.82
C VAL A 98 0.80 9.12 -4.77
N GLN A 99 -0.19 10.01 -4.70
CA GLN A 99 -0.24 11.22 -5.54
C GLN A 99 0.37 12.47 -4.88
N ASN A 100 0.51 12.48 -3.55
CA ASN A 100 1.08 13.62 -2.85
C ASN A 100 2.62 13.64 -3.04
N PRO A 101 3.20 14.69 -3.65
CA PRO A 101 4.62 14.71 -4.01
C PRO A 101 5.57 14.69 -2.81
N ARG A 102 5.08 15.00 -1.60
CA ARG A 102 5.89 14.99 -0.36
C ARG A 102 5.93 13.62 0.31
N LEU A 103 4.99 12.73 -0.01
CA LEU A 103 4.88 11.42 0.65
C LEU A 103 5.94 10.40 0.20
N PRO A 104 6.37 10.32 -1.07
CA PRO A 104 7.40 9.36 -1.49
C PRO A 104 8.68 9.45 -0.65
N THR A 105 9.23 10.66 -0.50
CA THR A 105 10.43 10.90 0.32
C THR A 105 10.22 10.49 1.78
N PHE A 106 9.03 10.76 2.32
CA PHE A 106 8.68 10.36 3.68
C PHE A 106 8.61 8.83 3.83
N LEU A 107 7.94 8.13 2.90
CA LEU A 107 7.79 6.67 2.92
C LEU A 107 9.16 5.98 2.80
N ARG A 108 10.03 6.42 1.89
CA ARG A 108 11.39 5.90 1.77
C ARG A 108 12.20 6.06 3.06
N ARG A 109 12.12 7.23 3.72
CA ARG A 109 12.76 7.45 5.04
C ARG A 109 12.21 6.54 6.13
N LYS A 110 10.97 6.06 5.98
CA LYS A 110 10.32 5.11 6.87
C LYS A 110 10.60 3.64 6.50
N GLY A 111 11.51 3.40 5.56
CA GLY A 111 11.91 2.06 5.14
C GLY A 111 10.90 1.37 4.24
N PHE A 112 10.03 2.14 3.58
CA PHE A 112 9.21 1.59 2.49
C PHE A 112 10.04 1.44 1.23
N ILE A 113 9.78 0.35 0.53
CA ILE A 113 10.32 0.02 -0.78
C ILE A 113 9.33 0.52 -1.81
N GLU A 114 9.84 1.24 -2.79
CA GLU A 114 9.04 1.78 -3.88
C GLU A 114 8.89 0.76 -5.00
N LEU A 115 7.66 0.63 -5.48
CA LEU A 115 7.25 -0.17 -6.61
C LEU A 115 6.76 0.75 -7.74
N GLN A 116 6.44 0.15 -8.89
CA GLN A 116 5.81 0.86 -10.01
C GLN A 116 4.51 1.58 -9.61
N HIS A 117 4.16 2.59 -10.40
CA HIS A 117 2.91 3.36 -10.28
C HIS A 117 2.72 4.06 -8.93
N ALA A 118 3.82 4.54 -8.34
CA ALA A 118 3.84 5.21 -7.03
C ALA A 118 3.22 4.37 -5.91
N ASN A 119 3.44 3.05 -5.97
CA ASN A 119 3.08 2.12 -4.92
C ASN A 119 4.29 1.90 -4.00
N PHE A 120 4.03 1.64 -2.73
CA PHE A 120 5.07 1.43 -1.73
C PHE A 120 4.67 0.29 -0.81
N TYR A 121 5.63 -0.48 -0.31
CA TYR A 121 5.35 -1.44 0.76
C TYR A 121 6.46 -1.47 1.79
N ARG A 122 6.12 -1.97 2.98
CA ARG A 122 7.06 -2.25 4.06
C ARG A 122 6.67 -3.57 4.70
N PRO A 123 7.59 -4.53 4.87
CA PRO A 123 7.29 -5.72 5.65
C PRO A 123 6.87 -5.34 7.07
N SER A 124 5.86 -6.02 7.60
CA SER A 124 5.23 -5.67 8.86
C SER A 124 6.23 -5.79 10.01
N LYS A 125 6.02 -5.05 11.10
CA LYS A 125 6.93 -5.12 12.26
C LYS A 125 7.07 -6.55 12.79
N ALA A 126 5.96 -7.28 12.88
CA ALA A 126 5.95 -8.68 13.30
C ALA A 126 6.71 -9.58 12.32
N TRP A 127 6.51 -9.40 11.01
CA TRP A 127 7.22 -10.17 9.99
C TRP A 127 8.73 -9.89 10.01
N ARG A 128 9.13 -8.62 10.09
CA ARG A 128 10.54 -8.22 10.17
C ARG A 128 11.25 -8.85 11.36
N ALA A 129 10.59 -8.87 12.53
CA ALA A 129 11.13 -9.52 13.72
C ALA A 129 11.29 -11.03 13.55
N ARG A 130 10.32 -11.71 12.93
CA ARG A 130 10.33 -13.16 12.71
C ARG A 130 11.39 -13.60 11.69
N HIS A 131 11.64 -12.79 10.67
CA HIS A 131 12.49 -13.14 9.52
C HIS A 131 13.87 -12.47 9.55
N GLY A 132 14.18 -11.68 10.58
CA GLY A 132 15.48 -11.00 10.70
C GLY A 132 15.71 -9.95 9.62
N TRP A 133 14.66 -9.20 9.24
CA TRP A 133 14.72 -8.27 8.11
C TRP A 133 15.79 -7.18 8.30
N SER A 134 16.82 -7.19 7.45
CA SER A 134 17.97 -6.31 7.53
C SER A 134 17.93 -5.15 6.53
N PRO A 135 18.74 -4.09 6.73
CA PRO A 135 18.91 -3.04 5.72
C PRO A 135 19.40 -3.56 4.36
N ASP A 136 20.26 -4.58 4.34
CA ASP A 136 20.77 -5.18 3.10
C ASP A 136 19.66 -5.89 2.32
N GLN A 137 18.75 -6.56 3.03
CA GLN A 137 17.57 -7.17 2.40
C GLN A 137 16.62 -6.11 1.85
N ALA A 138 16.45 -4.98 2.55
CA ALA A 138 15.66 -3.86 2.05
C ALA A 138 16.28 -3.26 0.78
N LEU A 139 17.60 -3.12 0.73
CA LEU A 139 18.32 -2.65 -0.46
C LEU A 139 18.16 -3.63 -1.63
N ALA A 140 18.35 -4.92 -1.40
CA ALA A 140 18.18 -5.95 -2.43
C ALA A 140 16.75 -5.98 -2.98
N ALA A 141 15.75 -5.83 -2.11
CA ALA A 141 14.36 -5.77 -2.51
C ALA A 141 14.05 -4.49 -3.33
N GLN A 142 14.62 -3.34 -2.98
CA GLN A 142 14.51 -2.14 -3.82
C GLN A 142 15.14 -2.35 -5.20
N GLN A 143 16.34 -2.93 -5.27
CA GLN A 143 16.99 -3.24 -6.55
C GLN A 143 16.16 -4.21 -7.41
N GLN A 144 15.52 -5.20 -6.79
CA GLN A 144 14.61 -6.10 -7.49
C GLN A 144 13.37 -5.36 -8.00
N ALA A 145 12.77 -4.48 -7.20
CA ALA A 145 11.64 -3.64 -7.61
C ALA A 145 12.00 -2.74 -8.80
N ASP A 146 13.19 -2.12 -8.77
CA ASP A 146 13.68 -1.27 -9.86
C ASP A 146 13.89 -2.05 -11.16
N ARG A 147 14.40 -3.29 -11.08
CA ARG A 147 14.54 -4.19 -12.25
C ARG A 147 13.22 -4.64 -12.82
N ALA A 148 12.21 -4.84 -11.96
CA ALA A 148 10.87 -5.18 -12.39
C ALA A 148 10.13 -4.00 -13.03
N HIS A 149 10.68 -2.78 -12.98
CA HIS A 149 10.06 -1.57 -13.53
C HIS A 149 9.87 -1.69 -15.05
N VAL A 150 8.62 -1.86 -15.48
CA VAL A 150 8.25 -1.86 -16.89
C VAL A 150 8.21 -0.41 -17.35
N ARG A 151 9.12 -0.05 -18.25
CA ARG A 151 9.09 1.28 -18.88
C ARG A 151 7.77 1.44 -19.65
N PRO A 152 7.11 2.60 -19.54
CA PRO A 152 5.97 2.89 -20.39
C PRO A 152 6.31 2.71 -21.87
N LEU A 153 5.35 2.18 -22.64
CA LEU A 153 5.49 1.98 -24.07
C LEU A 153 5.96 3.25 -24.81
N TRP A 154 5.55 4.44 -24.36
CA TRP A 154 5.92 5.72 -24.97
C TRP A 154 7.36 6.17 -24.70
N GLU A 155 8.08 5.51 -23.78
CA GLU A 155 9.50 5.78 -23.49
C GLU A 155 10.44 4.87 -24.28
N ASN A 156 9.90 3.96 -25.10
CA ASN A 156 10.66 3.09 -25.99
C ASN A 156 10.20 3.30 -27.45
N PRO A 157 10.90 4.15 -28.22
CA PRO A 157 10.55 4.46 -29.62
C PRO A 157 10.37 3.21 -30.49
N ASP A 158 11.17 2.17 -30.27
CA ASP A 158 11.10 0.91 -31.02
C ASP A 158 9.84 0.11 -30.68
N ALA A 159 9.42 0.13 -29.40
CA ALA A 159 8.18 -0.52 -28.98
C ALA A 159 6.94 0.22 -29.52
N ILE A 160 6.99 1.54 -29.63
CA ILE A 160 5.94 2.35 -30.30
C ILE A 160 5.90 2.01 -31.79
N ALA A 161 7.04 2.01 -32.46
CA ALA A 161 7.14 1.69 -33.88
C ALA A 161 6.59 0.29 -34.19
N HIS A 162 6.92 -0.70 -33.36
CA HIS A 162 6.41 -2.05 -33.48
C HIS A 162 4.90 -2.15 -33.24
N PHE A 163 4.37 -1.44 -32.23
CA PHE A 163 2.92 -1.39 -31.96
C PHE A 163 2.14 -0.73 -33.10
N ILE A 164 2.66 0.37 -33.66
CA ILE A 164 2.05 1.07 -34.80
C ILE A 164 2.08 0.19 -36.06
N ALA A 165 3.20 -0.50 -36.33
CA ALA A 165 3.31 -1.43 -37.45
C ALA A 165 2.28 -2.57 -37.36
N ARG A 166 2.17 -3.22 -36.19
CA ARG A 166 1.16 -4.26 -35.94
C ARG A 166 -0.29 -3.79 -36.08
N LYS A 167 -0.58 -2.53 -35.74
CA LYS A 167 -1.93 -1.96 -35.94
C LYS A 167 -2.25 -1.72 -37.41
N LYS A 168 -1.26 -1.46 -38.26
CA LYS A 168 -1.45 -1.29 -39.71
C LYS A 168 -1.66 -2.63 -40.45
N GLU A 169 -1.20 -3.73 -39.86
CA GLU A 169 -1.29 -5.08 -40.42
C GLU A 169 -2.60 -5.82 -40.12
N LYS A 170 -3.51 -5.28 -39.30
CA LYS A 170 -4.87 -5.81 -39.15
C LYS A 170 -5.80 -5.14 -40.18
N PRO A 171 -6.20 -5.82 -41.28
CA PRO A 171 -7.29 -5.33 -42.09
C PRO A 171 -8.59 -5.42 -41.26
N ARG A 172 -9.52 -4.49 -41.54
CA ARG A 172 -10.90 -4.56 -41.02
C ARG A 172 -11.60 -5.81 -41.52
#